data_AF-A0A7W4D337-F1
#
_entry.id   AF-A0A7W4D337-F1
#
_cell.length_a   1.000
_cell.length_b   1.000
_cell.length_c   1.000
_cell.angle_alpha   90.00
_cell.angle_beta   90.00
_cell.angle_gamma   90.00
#
_symmetry.space_group_name_H-M   'P 1'
#
loop_
_entity.id
_entity.type
_entity.pdbx_description
1 polymer ?
#
loop_
_entity_poly.entity_id
_entity_poly.type
_entity_poly.pdbx_seq_one_letter_code
_entity_poly.pdbx_strand_id
1 'polypeptide(L)'
;MGQRVPDEYFRPAAESDDVRAGDSDRPLPDRAAAKAVALADIRVGWTARAVATLGVVVVGASFTVGRLWVFPPDEQPRPEPAPSLSVSAMPSPSASPDVLAPYDGAVTAVQAIAAEGRCVEGGSRDAPLALVDNNGETIWRCRGDGAEQSVTVRFPGVRTLVGLRVVNGNTVWTDRYLAERRILTIRWTFADGSFFEQGLAANDRTPQEVRFPETDTDRVTLTILESTAPGGTSVSMDAVSISALDFLGPA
;
A
#
# COMPACT_ATOMS: atom_id res chain seq x y z
N MET A 1 -25.99 36.70 19.15
CA MET A 1 -25.09 37.52 18.31
C MET A 1 -24.30 36.56 17.44
N GLY A 2 -24.58 36.53 16.13
CA GLY A 2 -23.97 35.58 15.20
C GLY A 2 -22.62 36.09 14.70
N GLN A 3 -21.61 35.23 14.73
CA GLN A 3 -20.26 35.49 14.25
C GLN A 3 -20.28 35.62 12.73
N ARG A 4 -20.05 36.84 12.20
CA ARG A 4 -19.89 37.07 10.76
C ARG A 4 -18.46 36.67 10.35
N VAL A 5 -18.37 36.01 9.20
CA VAL A 5 -17.11 35.62 8.57
C VAL A 5 -16.41 36.88 8.03
N PRO A 6 -15.09 37.06 8.21
CA PRO A 6 -14.34 38.21 7.72
C PRO A 6 -14.41 38.39 6.19
N ASP A 7 -14.53 39.65 5.73
CA ASP A 7 -14.73 40.01 4.32
C ASP A 7 -13.56 39.65 3.39
N GLU A 8 -12.42 39.26 3.95
CA GLU A 8 -11.22 38.78 3.23
C GLU A 8 -11.42 37.45 2.49
N TYR A 9 -12.48 36.69 2.79
CA TYR A 9 -12.85 35.48 2.06
C TYR A 9 -13.74 35.74 0.83
N PHE A 10 -14.22 36.97 0.63
CA PHE A 10 -14.96 37.36 -0.56
C PHE A 10 -13.98 37.91 -1.60
N ARG A 11 -13.46 37.05 -2.47
CA ARG A 11 -12.81 37.52 -3.70
C ARG A 11 -13.88 37.92 -4.72
N PRO A 12 -13.80 39.13 -5.33
CA PRO A 12 -14.71 39.49 -6.41
C PRO A 12 -14.51 38.58 -7.62
N ALA A 13 -15.62 38.30 -8.28
CA ALA A 13 -15.68 37.51 -9.51
C ALA A 13 -14.80 38.09 -10.60
N ALA A 14 -14.31 37.19 -11.45
CA ALA A 14 -13.49 37.45 -12.62
C ALA A 14 -14.00 38.62 -13.47
N GLU A 15 -13.09 39.55 -13.79
CA GLU A 15 -13.27 40.48 -14.91
C GLU A 15 -12.56 39.88 -16.11
N SER A 16 -13.38 39.49 -17.08
CA SER A 16 -13.02 39.22 -18.46
C SER A 16 -12.45 40.49 -19.09
N ASP A 17 -11.33 40.39 -19.80
CA ASP A 17 -11.06 41.32 -20.89
C ASP A 17 -10.43 40.59 -22.07
N ASP A 18 -10.97 40.94 -23.22
CA ASP A 18 -10.92 40.22 -24.48
C ASP A 18 -10.08 41.04 -25.48
N VAL A 19 -9.48 40.36 -26.46
CA VAL A 19 -8.94 40.89 -27.73
C VAL A 19 -7.65 41.76 -27.70
N ARG A 20 -6.56 41.23 -28.31
CA ARG A 20 -5.94 41.82 -29.52
C ARG A 20 -4.84 40.92 -30.12
N ALA A 21 -5.08 40.47 -31.35
CA ALA A 21 -4.06 40.02 -32.28
C ALA A 21 -3.13 41.18 -32.65
N GLY A 22 -1.82 40.92 -32.66
CA GLY A 22 -0.80 41.89 -33.04
C GLY A 22 0.55 41.22 -33.19
N ASP A 23 0.88 40.96 -34.45
CA ASP A 23 2.09 40.38 -35.00
C ASP A 23 3.36 41.22 -34.68
N SER A 24 4.52 40.63 -34.97
CA SER A 24 5.86 41.20 -35.12
C SER A 24 6.78 41.38 -33.89
N ASP A 25 7.65 40.38 -33.75
CA ASP A 25 9.11 40.52 -33.88
C ASP A 25 9.83 41.41 -32.85
N ARG A 26 10.37 40.78 -31.78
CA ARG A 26 11.56 41.30 -31.07
C ARG A 26 12.50 40.18 -30.59
N PRO A 27 13.82 40.43 -30.64
CA PRO A 27 14.85 39.39 -30.64
C PRO A 27 15.21 38.92 -29.22
N LEU A 28 15.55 37.63 -29.13
CA LEU A 28 16.09 36.96 -27.94
C LEU A 28 17.40 37.63 -27.48
N PRO A 29 17.57 37.97 -26.19
CA PRO A 29 18.87 38.38 -25.66
C PRO A 29 19.84 37.20 -25.55
N ASP A 30 21.09 37.53 -25.85
CA ASP A 30 22.24 36.65 -26.02
C ASP A 30 22.42 35.55 -24.97
N ARG A 31 22.79 34.36 -25.48
CA ARG A 31 23.35 33.25 -24.72
C ARG A 31 24.50 33.74 -23.85
N ALA A 32 24.24 33.87 -22.55
CA ALA A 32 25.28 33.94 -21.54
C ALA A 32 26.19 32.72 -21.69
N ALA A 33 27.46 32.99 -21.98
CA ALA A 33 28.53 32.00 -22.11
C ALA A 33 28.65 31.19 -20.82
N ALA A 34 28.09 29.98 -20.83
CA ALA A 34 28.47 28.95 -19.87
C ALA A 34 29.94 28.59 -20.14
N LYS A 35 30.83 29.00 -19.24
CA LYS A 35 32.21 28.49 -19.20
C LYS A 35 32.14 26.98 -19.06
N ALA A 36 32.42 26.27 -20.15
CA ALA A 36 32.73 24.86 -20.10
C ALA A 36 34.01 24.70 -19.26
N VAL A 37 33.86 24.16 -18.06
CA VAL A 37 35.01 23.63 -17.32
C VAL A 37 35.43 22.37 -18.07
N ALA A 38 36.54 22.47 -18.79
CA ALA A 38 37.20 21.33 -19.40
C ALA A 38 37.57 20.36 -18.28
N LEU A 39 36.84 19.23 -18.21
CA LEU A 39 37.31 18.08 -17.47
C LEU A 39 38.56 17.58 -18.21
N ALA A 40 39.70 17.66 -17.53
CA ALA A 40 40.95 17.14 -18.02
C ALA A 40 40.77 15.66 -18.41
N ASP A 41 41.14 15.34 -19.64
CA ASP A 41 41.29 13.97 -20.15
C ASP A 41 42.30 13.21 -19.30
N ILE A 42 41.83 12.48 -18.30
CA ILE A 42 42.62 11.44 -17.65
C ILE A 42 42.45 10.17 -18.48
N ARG A 43 43.34 9.99 -19.45
CA ARG A 43 43.53 8.70 -20.13
C ARG A 43 44.12 7.70 -19.14
N VAL A 44 43.25 6.99 -18.44
CA VAL A 44 43.59 5.75 -17.72
C VAL A 44 42.88 4.62 -18.44
N GLY A 45 43.65 3.87 -19.23
CA GLY A 45 43.17 2.76 -20.07
C GLY A 45 42.77 1.53 -19.25
N TRP A 46 41.66 1.62 -18.53
CA TRP A 46 41.08 0.52 -17.77
C TRP A 46 39.66 0.28 -18.27
N THR A 47 39.38 -0.93 -18.74
CA THR A 47 38.06 -1.30 -19.26
C THR A 47 36.98 -1.15 -18.19
N ALA A 48 35.75 -0.79 -18.57
CA ALA A 48 34.62 -0.51 -17.68
C ALA A 48 34.33 -1.62 -16.64
N ARG A 49 34.77 -2.87 -16.91
CA ARG A 49 34.67 -4.00 -15.99
C ARG A 49 35.62 -3.91 -14.78
N ALA A 50 36.75 -3.22 -14.90
CA ALA A 50 37.75 -3.09 -13.83
C ALA A 50 37.39 -2.01 -12.78
N VAL A 51 36.58 -1.03 -13.16
CA VAL A 51 36.10 0.03 -12.24
C VAL A 51 34.93 -0.47 -11.38
N ALA A 52 34.05 -1.30 -11.96
CA ALA A 52 32.92 -1.88 -11.24
C ALA A 52 33.34 -2.87 -10.13
N THR A 53 34.41 -3.63 -10.33
CA THR A 53 34.89 -4.59 -9.32
C THR A 53 35.56 -3.91 -8.13
N LEU A 54 36.26 -2.79 -8.33
CA LEU A 54 36.89 -2.05 -7.23
C LEU A 54 35.86 -1.37 -6.32
N GLY A 55 34.74 -0.89 -6.88
CA GLY A 55 33.64 -0.30 -6.11
C GLY A 55 32.93 -1.27 -5.16
N VAL A 56 32.73 -2.53 -5.57
CA VAL A 56 32.07 -3.56 -4.75
C VAL A 56 32.95 -4.00 -3.57
N VAL A 57 34.28 -4.06 -3.76
CA VAL A 57 35.21 -4.47 -2.70
C VAL A 57 35.34 -3.42 -1.59
N VAL A 58 35.33 -2.12 -1.94
CA VAL A 58 35.43 -1.03 -0.96
C VAL A 58 34.17 -0.92 -0.10
N VAL A 59 32.98 -1.09 -0.67
CA VAL A 59 31.70 -1.04 0.07
C VAL A 59 31.52 -2.28 0.97
N GLY A 60 31.94 -3.47 0.51
CA GLY A 60 31.89 -4.70 1.29
C GLY A 60 32.80 -4.69 2.52
N ALA A 61 34.01 -4.11 2.41
CA ALA A 61 34.94 -4.00 3.53
C ALA A 61 34.50 -2.99 4.61
N SER A 62 33.77 -1.93 4.23
CA SER A 62 33.23 -0.96 5.21
C SER A 62 32.07 -1.51 6.04
N PHE A 63 31.30 -2.49 5.54
CA PHE A 63 30.16 -3.06 6.26
C PHE A 63 30.57 -4.10 7.32
N THR A 64 31.69 -4.81 7.13
CA THR A 64 32.18 -5.83 8.08
C THR A 64 32.91 -5.24 9.28
N VAL A 65 33.57 -4.08 9.13
CA VAL A 65 34.23 -3.38 10.24
C VAL A 65 33.21 -2.65 11.15
N GLY A 66 32.14 -2.09 10.58
CA GLY A 66 31.11 -1.38 11.34
C GLY A 66 30.20 -2.28 12.20
N ARG A 67 29.98 -3.53 11.79
CA ARG A 67 29.13 -4.49 12.54
C ARG A 67 29.83 -5.10 13.76
N LEU A 68 31.16 -4.95 13.88
CA LEU A 68 31.95 -5.54 14.96
C LEU A 68 32.23 -4.59 16.15
N TRP A 69 31.82 -3.32 16.06
CA TRP A 69 32.11 -2.31 17.10
C TRP A 69 30.88 -1.80 17.86
N VAL A 70 29.67 -2.25 17.53
CA VAL A 70 28.42 -1.77 18.16
C VAL A 70 27.80 -2.79 19.13
N PHE A 71 28.26 -4.04 19.14
CA PHE A 71 27.80 -5.07 20.08
C PHE A 71 29.01 -5.81 20.68
N PRO A 72 29.48 -5.46 21.89
CA PRO A 72 30.35 -6.37 22.63
C PRO A 72 29.59 -7.69 22.85
N PRO A 73 30.26 -8.85 22.75
CA PRO A 73 29.64 -10.11 23.16
C PRO A 73 29.36 -10.04 24.66
N ASP A 74 28.09 -10.19 25.05
CA ASP A 74 27.74 -10.40 26.45
C ASP A 74 28.51 -11.60 26.98
N GLU A 75 29.34 -11.33 27.97
CA GLU A 75 30.09 -12.29 28.75
C GLU A 75 29.09 -13.22 29.45
N GLN A 76 28.99 -14.47 28.98
CA GLN A 76 28.18 -15.49 29.65
C GLN A 76 28.73 -15.71 31.07
N PRO A 77 27.93 -15.49 32.14
CA PRO A 77 28.34 -15.87 33.48
C PRO A 77 28.46 -17.39 33.54
N ARG A 78 29.67 -17.87 33.82
CA ARG A 78 29.97 -19.29 34.11
C ARG A 78 29.07 -19.76 35.25
N PRO A 79 28.24 -20.81 35.07
CA PRO A 79 27.52 -21.40 36.18
C PRO A 79 28.50 -22.16 37.07
N GLU A 80 28.67 -21.67 38.30
CA GLU A 80 29.32 -22.36 39.40
C GLU A 80 28.38 -23.48 39.92
N PRO A 81 28.88 -24.69 40.21
CA PRO A 81 28.01 -25.77 40.64
C PRO A 81 27.68 -25.73 42.14
N ALA A 82 26.40 -26.04 42.42
CA ALA A 82 25.77 -26.56 43.65
C ALA A 82 24.97 -25.54 44.52
N PRO A 83 23.93 -25.98 45.28
CA PRO A 83 23.36 -27.32 45.42
C PRO A 83 21.85 -27.41 45.06
N SER A 84 21.38 -28.64 44.88
CA SER A 84 19.99 -29.03 44.64
C SER A 84 19.06 -28.59 45.77
N LEU A 85 18.01 -27.83 45.43
CA LEU A 85 16.80 -27.72 46.24
C LEU A 85 15.60 -28.14 45.36
N SER A 86 15.12 -29.35 45.62
CA SER A 86 13.84 -29.84 45.12
C SER A 86 12.72 -28.97 45.65
N VAL A 87 12.08 -28.21 44.76
CA VAL A 87 10.74 -27.65 45.01
C VAL A 87 9.80 -28.32 44.02
N SER A 88 9.06 -29.32 44.52
CA SER A 88 7.84 -29.78 43.88
C SER A 88 6.84 -28.63 43.87
N ALA A 89 6.49 -28.12 42.69
CA ALA A 89 5.35 -27.24 42.49
C ALA A 89 4.46 -27.80 41.36
N MET A 90 3.16 -27.78 41.64
CA MET A 90 2.03 -28.38 40.94
C MET A 90 1.90 -28.06 39.43
N PRO A 91 1.11 -28.84 38.67
CA PRO A 91 0.84 -28.55 37.26
C PRO A 91 0.03 -27.25 37.12
N SER A 92 0.65 -26.20 36.58
CA SER A 92 -0.06 -25.08 35.98
C SER A 92 -0.80 -25.56 34.73
N PRO A 93 -2.07 -25.20 34.51
CA PRO A 93 -2.70 -25.40 33.21
C PRO A 93 -1.97 -24.52 32.19
N SER A 94 -1.25 -25.15 31.27
CA SER A 94 -0.69 -24.50 30.09
C SER A 94 -1.85 -24.02 29.20
N ALA A 95 -2.28 -22.77 29.37
CA ALA A 95 -2.99 -22.07 28.32
C ALA A 95 -1.97 -21.77 27.21
N SER A 96 -2.14 -22.37 26.04
CA SER A 96 -1.27 -22.13 24.87
C SER A 96 -1.27 -20.64 24.51
N PRO A 97 -0.10 -20.01 24.27
CA PRO A 97 0.00 -18.58 23.99
C PRO A 97 -0.37 -18.19 22.54
N ASP A 98 -0.68 -19.14 21.66
CA ASP A 98 -0.76 -18.92 20.20
C ASP A 98 -2.14 -18.47 19.65
N VAL A 99 -3.07 -18.02 20.48
CA VAL A 99 -4.40 -17.58 20.00
C VAL A 99 -4.32 -16.29 19.15
N LEU A 100 -3.20 -15.57 19.18
CA LEU A 100 -3.02 -14.30 18.48
C LEU A 100 -1.97 -14.35 17.35
N ALA A 101 -1.37 -15.51 17.07
CA ALA A 101 -0.44 -15.65 15.96
C ALA A 101 -1.19 -15.66 14.62
N PRO A 102 -0.64 -15.03 13.55
CA PRO A 102 -1.20 -15.18 12.21
C PRO A 102 -1.25 -16.66 11.80
N TYR A 103 -2.35 -17.07 11.19
CA TYR A 103 -2.52 -18.44 10.71
C TYR A 103 -1.47 -18.82 9.66
N ASP A 104 -0.81 -19.96 9.86
CA ASP A 104 0.29 -20.48 9.02
C ASP A 104 -0.07 -21.78 8.27
N GLY A 105 -1.29 -22.29 8.46
CA GLY A 105 -1.78 -23.51 7.82
C GLY A 105 -2.17 -23.36 6.35
N ALA A 106 -2.61 -24.46 5.76
CA ALA A 106 -3.16 -24.49 4.40
C ALA A 106 -4.52 -23.77 4.35
N VAL A 107 -4.83 -23.16 3.20
CA VAL A 107 -6.08 -22.39 3.05
C VAL A 107 -6.85 -22.67 1.78
N THR A 108 -8.13 -22.38 1.86
CA THR A 108 -9.10 -22.45 0.76
C THR A 108 -9.86 -21.13 0.63
N ALA A 109 -10.40 -20.87 -0.56
CA ALA A 109 -11.22 -19.68 -0.81
C ALA A 109 -12.60 -19.82 -0.14
N VAL A 110 -13.05 -18.74 0.50
CA VAL A 110 -14.37 -18.65 1.14
C VAL A 110 -15.28 -17.80 0.26
N GLN A 111 -16.37 -18.42 -0.22
CA GLN A 111 -17.32 -17.75 -1.09
C GLN A 111 -18.18 -16.74 -0.31
N ALA A 112 -18.08 -15.47 -0.70
CA ALA A 112 -19.03 -14.43 -0.32
C ALA A 112 -20.27 -14.45 -1.24
N ILE A 113 -21.40 -13.94 -0.74
CA ILE A 113 -22.69 -13.97 -1.46
C ILE A 113 -23.21 -12.58 -1.85
N ALA A 114 -22.71 -11.54 -1.20
CA ALA A 114 -23.11 -10.17 -1.49
C ALA A 114 -21.98 -9.20 -1.18
N ALA A 115 -21.95 -8.12 -1.93
CA ALA A 115 -21.10 -6.97 -1.67
C ALA A 115 -21.91 -5.71 -1.95
N GLU A 116 -21.93 -4.80 -0.99
CA GLU A 116 -22.73 -3.57 -0.99
C GLU A 116 -21.88 -2.42 -0.48
N GLY A 117 -22.04 -1.22 -1.02
CA GLY A 117 -21.18 -0.12 -0.62
C GLY A 117 -21.60 1.22 -1.20
N ARG A 118 -21.03 2.27 -0.62
CA ARG A 118 -21.18 3.63 -1.13
C ARG A 118 -19.97 3.90 -2.01
N CYS A 119 -20.20 3.88 -3.31
CA CYS A 119 -19.34 4.57 -4.25
C CYS A 119 -20.24 5.42 -5.12
N VAL A 120 -19.97 6.73 -5.16
CA VAL A 120 -20.90 7.73 -5.70
C VAL A 120 -21.03 7.65 -7.23
N GLU A 121 -20.07 7.05 -7.94
CA GLU A 121 -20.05 7.01 -9.41
C GLU A 121 -19.48 5.71 -10.02
N GLY A 122 -19.99 4.55 -9.59
CA GLY A 122 -19.73 3.26 -10.25
C GLY A 122 -20.77 2.97 -11.36
N GLY A 123 -20.33 2.58 -12.55
CA GLY A 123 -21.22 1.93 -13.53
C GLY A 123 -21.69 0.56 -13.02
N SER A 124 -22.68 -0.07 -13.68
CA SER A 124 -23.20 -1.38 -13.25
C SER A 124 -22.14 -2.50 -13.25
N ARG A 125 -21.10 -2.37 -14.09
CA ARG A 125 -19.93 -3.28 -14.14
C ARG A 125 -18.83 -2.93 -13.15
N ASP A 126 -18.90 -1.74 -12.57
CA ASP A 126 -17.92 -1.18 -11.62
C ASP A 126 -18.41 -1.30 -10.17
N ALA A 127 -19.51 -2.04 -9.96
CA ALA A 127 -20.26 -2.11 -8.71
C ALA A 127 -19.62 -3.04 -7.67
N PRO A 128 -19.93 -2.89 -6.37
CA PRO A 128 -19.37 -3.74 -5.31
C PRO A 128 -19.47 -5.25 -5.55
N LEU A 129 -20.51 -5.72 -6.25
CA LEU A 129 -20.67 -7.14 -6.60
C LEU A 129 -19.50 -7.71 -7.43
N ALA A 130 -18.80 -6.88 -8.19
CA ALA A 130 -17.61 -7.30 -8.95
C ALA A 130 -16.47 -7.83 -8.06
N LEU A 131 -16.48 -7.50 -6.76
CA LEU A 131 -15.48 -8.03 -5.82
C LEU A 131 -15.71 -9.49 -5.45
N VAL A 132 -16.91 -10.03 -5.70
CA VAL A 132 -17.32 -11.35 -5.19
C VAL A 132 -17.95 -12.24 -6.27
N ASP A 133 -17.91 -11.81 -7.53
CA ASP A 133 -18.48 -12.55 -8.67
C ASP A 133 -17.53 -13.57 -9.30
N ASN A 134 -16.27 -13.62 -8.82
CA ASN A 134 -15.19 -14.48 -9.32
C ASN A 134 -14.94 -14.34 -10.83
N ASN A 135 -15.15 -13.13 -11.38
CA ASN A 135 -14.92 -12.83 -12.78
C ASN A 135 -13.71 -11.90 -12.96
N GLY A 136 -12.63 -12.41 -13.55
CA GLY A 136 -11.42 -11.61 -13.81
C GLY A 136 -11.59 -10.48 -14.86
N GLU A 137 -12.77 -10.35 -15.47
CA GLU A 137 -13.11 -9.27 -16.41
C GLU A 137 -13.96 -8.16 -15.77
N THR A 138 -14.36 -8.31 -14.50
CA THR A 138 -15.09 -7.28 -13.75
C THR A 138 -14.16 -6.61 -12.75
N ILE A 139 -14.57 -5.44 -12.28
CA ILE A 139 -13.76 -4.63 -11.38
C ILE A 139 -14.67 -3.83 -10.48
N TRP A 140 -14.28 -3.61 -9.22
CA TRP A 140 -14.89 -2.54 -8.45
C TRP A 140 -14.09 -1.26 -8.66
N ARG A 141 -14.77 -0.18 -9.02
CA ARG A 141 -14.12 1.10 -9.32
C ARG A 141 -14.90 2.26 -8.73
N CYS A 142 -14.18 3.20 -8.14
CA CYS A 142 -14.74 4.37 -7.53
C CYS A 142 -14.01 5.64 -7.93
N ARG A 143 -14.75 6.69 -8.32
CA ARG A 143 -14.14 7.98 -8.67
C ARG A 143 -13.57 8.70 -7.45
N GLY A 144 -12.57 9.54 -7.70
CA GLY A 144 -11.79 10.22 -6.69
C GLY A 144 -10.73 9.34 -6.05
N ASP A 145 -10.23 9.78 -4.90
CA ASP A 145 -9.23 9.07 -4.10
C ASP A 145 -9.78 7.86 -3.34
N GLY A 146 -11.11 7.71 -3.30
CA GLY A 146 -11.79 6.65 -2.60
C GLY A 146 -11.68 6.72 -1.08
N ALA A 147 -11.10 7.77 -0.50
CA ALA A 147 -10.96 7.88 0.95
C ALA A 147 -12.32 7.77 1.64
N GLU A 148 -12.37 7.00 2.72
CA GLU A 148 -13.57 6.68 3.51
C GLU A 148 -14.67 5.91 2.75
N GLN A 149 -14.50 5.63 1.45
CA GLN A 149 -15.41 4.76 0.73
C GLN A 149 -15.29 3.34 1.28
N SER A 150 -16.43 2.68 1.38
CA SER A 150 -16.52 1.37 2.01
C SER A 150 -17.39 0.40 1.21
N VAL A 151 -16.97 -0.85 1.24
CA VAL A 151 -17.74 -1.99 0.73
C VAL A 151 -17.86 -3.02 1.85
N THR A 152 -19.10 -3.42 2.11
CA THR A 152 -19.48 -4.48 3.02
C THR A 152 -19.71 -5.76 2.23
N VAL A 153 -18.90 -6.77 2.49
CA VAL A 153 -19.04 -8.12 1.96
C VAL A 153 -19.76 -9.01 2.98
N ARG A 154 -20.69 -9.84 2.53
CA ARG A 154 -21.48 -10.76 3.36
C ARG A 154 -21.27 -12.21 2.94
N PHE A 155 -21.23 -13.09 3.93
CA PHE A 155 -21.16 -14.54 3.77
C PHE A 155 -22.53 -15.18 4.02
N PRO A 156 -22.77 -16.43 3.56
CA PRO A 156 -24.07 -17.12 3.76
C PRO A 156 -24.35 -17.51 5.23
N GLY A 157 -23.46 -17.16 6.15
CA GLY A 157 -23.51 -17.41 7.59
C GLY A 157 -22.15 -17.07 8.20
N VAL A 158 -21.96 -17.38 9.49
CA VAL A 158 -20.65 -17.27 10.13
C VAL A 158 -19.66 -18.22 9.46
N ARG A 159 -18.48 -17.70 9.11
CA ARG A 159 -17.36 -18.40 8.51
C ARG A 159 -16.09 -18.05 9.26
N THR A 160 -15.20 -19.02 9.42
CA THR A 160 -13.85 -18.80 9.93
C THR A 160 -12.97 -18.28 8.80
N LEU A 161 -12.43 -17.08 8.97
CA LEU A 161 -11.46 -16.47 8.07
C LEU A 161 -10.08 -16.46 8.73
N VAL A 162 -9.05 -16.62 7.92
CA VAL A 162 -7.64 -16.64 8.33
C VAL A 162 -6.75 -15.76 7.46
N GLY A 163 -7.33 -15.15 6.43
CA GLY A 163 -6.61 -14.28 5.53
C GLY A 163 -7.49 -13.73 4.43
N LEU A 164 -6.90 -12.86 3.63
CA LEU A 164 -7.49 -12.32 2.42
C LEU A 164 -6.41 -12.00 1.40
N ARG A 165 -6.81 -11.88 0.13
CA ARG A 165 -5.97 -11.45 -0.98
C ARG A 165 -6.64 -10.32 -1.72
N VAL A 166 -5.86 -9.28 -2.03
CA VAL A 166 -6.37 -8.11 -2.76
C VAL A 166 -5.45 -7.80 -3.93
N VAL A 167 -6.03 -7.48 -5.09
CA VAL A 167 -5.31 -6.84 -6.20
C VAL A 167 -5.81 -5.40 -6.31
N ASN A 168 -4.97 -4.45 -5.91
CA ASN A 168 -5.27 -3.02 -6.02
C ASN A 168 -5.05 -2.51 -7.45
N GLY A 169 -5.76 -1.43 -7.80
CA GLY A 169 -5.67 -0.82 -9.11
C GLY A 169 -6.46 -1.58 -10.17
N ASN A 170 -6.33 -1.13 -11.42
CA ASN A 170 -7.11 -1.61 -12.56
C ASN A 170 -6.28 -2.54 -13.44
N THR A 171 -6.46 -3.85 -13.29
CA THR A 171 -5.79 -4.86 -14.13
C THR A 171 -6.65 -5.32 -15.30
N VAL A 172 -7.95 -5.02 -15.28
CA VAL A 172 -8.89 -5.30 -16.39
C VAL A 172 -8.61 -4.38 -17.59
N TRP A 173 -8.47 -3.08 -17.35
CA TRP A 173 -8.02 -2.09 -18.34
C TRP A 173 -6.57 -1.73 -18.07
N THR A 174 -5.65 -2.52 -18.62
CA THR A 174 -4.22 -2.48 -18.23
C THR A 174 -3.51 -1.14 -18.45
N ASP A 175 -3.98 -0.32 -19.39
CA ASP A 175 -3.53 1.06 -19.65
C ASP A 175 -3.86 1.99 -18.48
N ARG A 176 -4.88 1.64 -17.69
CA ARG A 176 -5.33 2.41 -16.55
C ARG A 176 -4.61 2.08 -15.25
N TYR A 177 -3.93 0.94 -15.13
CA TYR A 177 -3.29 0.56 -13.87
C TYR A 177 -2.38 1.66 -13.28
N LEU A 178 -1.54 2.27 -14.13
CA LEU A 178 -0.63 3.34 -13.72
C LEU A 178 -1.25 4.74 -13.84
N ALA A 179 -2.32 4.88 -14.64
CA ALA A 179 -2.98 6.15 -14.86
C ALA A 179 -4.00 6.45 -13.75
N GLU A 180 -4.76 5.44 -13.33
CA GLU A 180 -5.66 5.48 -12.18
C GLU A 180 -4.88 5.49 -10.85
N ARG A 181 -5.58 5.83 -9.78
CA ARG A 181 -5.03 5.77 -8.43
C ARG A 181 -4.91 4.32 -7.98
N ARG A 182 -3.87 4.03 -7.21
CA ARG A 182 -3.75 2.75 -6.52
C ARG A 182 -4.02 2.94 -5.04
N ILE A 183 -4.80 2.06 -4.47
CA ILE A 183 -5.07 2.02 -3.03
C ILE A 183 -3.78 1.59 -2.33
N LEU A 184 -3.41 2.33 -1.29
CA LEU A 184 -2.22 2.08 -0.47
C LEU A 184 -2.58 1.44 0.85
N THR A 185 -3.72 1.81 1.44
CA THR A 185 -4.11 1.32 2.76
C THR A 185 -5.61 1.03 2.80
N ILE A 186 -5.94 -0.18 3.24
CA ILE A 186 -7.33 -0.62 3.49
C ILE A 186 -7.47 -0.99 4.95
N ARG A 187 -8.51 -0.48 5.60
CA ARG A 187 -8.97 -1.00 6.89
C ARG A 187 -10.01 -2.09 6.66
N TRP A 188 -9.77 -3.24 7.26
CA TRP A 188 -10.70 -4.37 7.30
C TRP A 188 -11.39 -4.40 8.66
N THR A 189 -12.71 -4.33 8.69
CA THR A 189 -13.52 -4.40 9.92
C THR A 189 -14.44 -5.61 9.87
N PHE A 190 -14.35 -6.46 10.89
CA PHE A 190 -15.17 -7.65 11.04
C PHE A 190 -16.50 -7.33 11.73
N ALA A 191 -17.44 -8.29 11.70
CA ALA A 191 -18.77 -8.13 12.28
C ALA A 191 -18.77 -7.81 13.80
N ASP A 192 -17.75 -8.24 14.54
CA ASP A 192 -17.58 -7.97 15.98
C ASP A 192 -17.00 -6.57 16.27
N GLY A 193 -16.66 -5.81 15.22
CA GLY A 193 -16.03 -4.49 15.31
C GLY A 193 -14.51 -4.51 15.42
N SER A 194 -13.89 -5.70 15.53
CA SER A 194 -12.44 -5.82 15.43
C SER A 194 -11.98 -5.41 14.03
N PHE A 195 -10.76 -4.88 13.93
CA PHE A 195 -10.22 -4.39 12.68
C PHE A 195 -8.70 -4.50 12.60
N PHE A 196 -8.19 -4.46 11.38
CA PHE A 196 -6.78 -4.25 11.10
C PHE A 196 -6.60 -3.43 9.82
N GLU A 197 -5.42 -2.86 9.65
CA GLU A 197 -5.06 -2.11 8.44
C GLU A 197 -4.04 -2.91 7.62
N GLN A 198 -4.30 -3.04 6.33
CA GLN A 198 -3.42 -3.67 5.37
C GLN A 198 -2.79 -2.59 4.49
N GLY A 199 -1.46 -2.51 4.52
CA GLY A 199 -0.69 -1.77 3.53
C GLY A 199 -0.58 -2.57 2.23
N LEU A 200 -0.68 -1.88 1.10
CA LEU A 200 -0.63 -2.44 -0.24
C LEU A 200 0.51 -1.79 -1.03
N ALA A 201 1.30 -2.61 -1.72
CA ALA A 201 2.27 -2.15 -2.69
C ALA A 201 1.54 -1.46 -3.85
N ALA A 202 1.93 -0.21 -4.13
CA ALA A 202 1.25 0.61 -5.13
C ALA A 202 1.40 0.08 -6.56
N ASN A 203 2.47 -0.67 -6.85
CA ASN A 203 2.85 -1.11 -8.19
C ASN A 203 2.97 -2.63 -8.29
N ASP A 204 2.13 -3.35 -7.56
CA ASP A 204 2.05 -4.81 -7.60
C ASP A 204 0.68 -5.25 -8.14
N ARG A 205 0.69 -5.83 -9.34
CA ARG A 205 -0.51 -6.33 -10.03
C ARG A 205 -0.91 -7.74 -9.59
N THR A 206 -0.18 -8.34 -8.67
CA THR A 206 -0.43 -9.69 -8.17
C THR A 206 -1.24 -9.66 -6.87
N PRO A 207 -1.92 -10.76 -6.50
CA PRO A 207 -2.68 -10.81 -5.26
C PRO A 207 -1.78 -10.60 -4.04
N GLN A 208 -2.05 -9.57 -3.27
CA GLN A 208 -1.34 -9.23 -2.04
C GLN A 208 -2.08 -9.86 -0.86
N GLU A 209 -1.45 -10.87 -0.26
CA GLU A 209 -2.02 -11.68 0.80
C GLU A 209 -1.66 -11.14 2.19
N VAL A 210 -2.62 -11.20 3.12
CA VAL A 210 -2.37 -11.01 4.55
C VAL A 210 -3.02 -12.15 5.34
N ARG A 211 -2.31 -12.62 6.36
CA ARG A 211 -2.77 -13.64 7.31
C ARG A 211 -3.05 -13.02 8.65
N PHE A 212 -4.10 -13.50 9.31
CA PHE A 212 -4.47 -13.10 10.65
C PHE A 212 -4.89 -14.36 11.45
N PRO A 213 -5.04 -14.27 12.78
CA PRO A 213 -5.59 -15.37 13.59
C PRO A 213 -6.96 -15.81 13.07
N GLU A 214 -7.44 -16.98 13.47
CA GLU A 214 -8.79 -17.42 13.10
C GLU A 214 -9.85 -16.44 13.61
N THR A 215 -10.64 -15.88 12.68
CA THR A 215 -11.70 -14.92 12.99
C THR A 215 -13.03 -15.42 12.44
N ASP A 216 -13.98 -15.71 13.32
CA ASP A 216 -15.34 -16.07 12.93
C ASP A 216 -16.17 -14.82 12.60
N THR A 217 -16.69 -14.75 11.39
CA THR A 217 -17.46 -13.58 10.93
C THR A 217 -18.50 -13.94 9.87
N ASP A 218 -19.60 -13.18 9.81
CA ASP A 218 -20.59 -13.24 8.73
C ASP A 218 -20.45 -12.09 7.72
N ARG A 219 -19.57 -11.12 8.02
CA ARG A 219 -19.41 -9.89 7.26
C ARG A 219 -18.05 -9.25 7.47
N VAL A 220 -17.48 -8.74 6.38
CA VAL A 220 -16.26 -7.93 6.40
C VAL A 220 -16.53 -6.61 5.69
N THR A 221 -16.14 -5.50 6.30
CA THR A 221 -16.20 -4.18 5.69
C THR A 221 -14.79 -3.72 5.36
N LEU A 222 -14.52 -3.48 4.07
CA LEU A 222 -13.33 -2.77 3.65
C LEU A 222 -13.61 -1.27 3.64
N THR A 223 -12.68 -0.47 4.16
CA THR A 223 -12.68 0.99 4.07
C THR A 223 -11.34 1.43 3.51
N ILE A 224 -11.36 2.25 2.47
CA ILE A 224 -10.12 2.81 1.92
C ILE A 224 -9.66 3.96 2.81
N LEU A 225 -8.40 3.92 3.23
CA LEU A 225 -7.80 4.97 4.05
C LEU A 225 -6.89 5.87 3.23
N GLU A 226 -6.12 5.29 2.30
CA GLU A 226 -5.13 6.03 1.53
C GLU A 226 -5.03 5.48 0.10
N SER A 227 -4.80 6.39 -0.84
CA SER A 227 -4.50 6.08 -2.24
C SER A 227 -3.48 7.05 -2.80
N THR A 228 -2.87 6.69 -3.93
CA THR A 228 -1.93 7.58 -4.61
C THR A 228 -2.63 8.77 -5.26
N ALA A 229 -1.84 9.77 -5.67
CA ALA A 229 -2.25 10.67 -6.75
C ALA A 229 -2.54 9.87 -8.04
N PRO A 230 -3.43 10.35 -8.92
CA PRO A 230 -3.62 9.73 -10.23
C PRO A 230 -2.36 9.93 -11.06
N GLY A 231 -1.99 8.94 -11.87
CA GLY A 231 -0.89 9.06 -12.81
C GLY A 231 -1.29 9.74 -14.14
N GLY A 232 -2.57 9.68 -14.49
CA GLY A 232 -3.14 10.35 -15.65
C GLY A 232 -3.77 11.71 -15.31
N THR A 233 -3.94 12.56 -16.33
CA THR A 233 -4.48 13.93 -16.17
C THR A 233 -5.98 14.05 -16.45
N SER A 234 -6.59 13.07 -17.13
CA SER A 234 -8.03 13.11 -17.40
C SER A 234 -8.83 12.75 -16.15
N VAL A 235 -10.00 13.37 -15.97
CA VAL A 235 -10.91 13.12 -14.83
C VAL A 235 -11.29 11.64 -14.68
N SER A 236 -11.36 10.87 -15.77
CA SER A 236 -11.63 9.44 -15.71
C SER A 236 -10.52 8.62 -15.05
N MET A 237 -9.31 9.16 -14.94
CA MET A 237 -8.17 8.52 -14.25
C MET A 237 -8.13 8.90 -12.76
N ASP A 238 -8.94 9.86 -12.34
CA ASP A 238 -9.15 10.15 -10.93
C ASP A 238 -10.15 9.13 -10.35
N ALA A 239 -9.67 7.91 -10.15
CA ALA A 239 -10.43 6.80 -9.62
C ALA A 239 -9.52 5.77 -8.94
N VAL A 240 -10.03 5.12 -7.90
CA VAL A 240 -9.46 3.90 -7.31
C VAL A 240 -10.19 2.68 -7.84
N SER A 241 -9.48 1.55 -7.90
CA SER A 241 -10.06 0.29 -8.31
C SER A 241 -9.51 -0.89 -7.49
N ILE A 242 -10.30 -1.94 -7.36
CA ILE A 242 -9.89 -3.26 -6.83
C ILE A 242 -10.30 -4.29 -7.88
N SER A 243 -9.32 -4.98 -8.45
CA SER A 243 -9.54 -5.93 -9.55
C SER A 243 -9.84 -7.35 -9.08
N ALA A 244 -9.44 -7.70 -7.86
CA ALA A 244 -9.75 -9.00 -7.26
C ALA A 244 -9.73 -8.91 -5.73
N LEU A 245 -10.62 -9.68 -5.10
CA LEU A 245 -10.70 -9.83 -3.65
C LEU A 245 -11.08 -11.28 -3.33
N ASP A 246 -10.19 -11.98 -2.62
CA ASP A 246 -10.47 -13.33 -2.10
C ASP A 246 -10.44 -13.33 -0.58
N PHE A 247 -11.38 -14.05 0.03
CA PHE A 247 -11.35 -14.37 1.45
C PHE A 247 -10.83 -15.79 1.63
N LEU A 248 -10.01 -16.01 2.65
CA LEU A 248 -9.34 -17.28 2.90
C LEU A 248 -9.81 -17.88 4.23
N GLY A 249 -10.18 -19.17 4.20
CA GLY A 249 -10.50 -19.97 5.36
C GLY A 249 -9.47 -21.12 5.52
N PRO A 250 -9.41 -21.77 6.69
CA PRO A 250 -8.65 -23.01 6.86
C PRO A 250 -9.06 -24.05 5.80
N ALA A 251 -8.08 -24.76 5.23
CA ALA A 251 -8.32 -25.81 4.22
C ALA A 251 -8.89 -27.11 4.82
#